data_AF-A0A921HSC1-F1
#
_entry.id   AF-A0A921HSC1-F1
#
_cell.length_a   1.000
_cell.length_b   1.000
_cell.length_c   1.000
_cell.angle_alpha   90.00
_cell.angle_beta   90.00
_cell.angle_gamma   90.00
#
_symmetry.space_group_name_H-M   'P 1'
#
loop_
_entity.id
_entity.type
_entity.pdbx_description
1 polymer ?
#
loop_
_entity_poly.entity_id
_entity_poly.type
_entity_poly.pdbx_seq_one_letter_code
_entity_poly.pdbx_strand_id
1 'polypeptide(L)'
;TYLSNDNVKETLTMSATAYDPVVLGSNMGYSGVAANLSKFPKGTHLRITDGSGNTYDRVVNDTGLFAYSNPNQLDIAMPNSQALQFGRQNVTVQVIG
;
A
#
# COMPACT_ATOMS: atom_id res chain seq x y z
N THR A 1 -12.95 -22.83 -5.94
CA THR A 1 -12.29 -22.45 -4.68
C THR A 1 -10.99 -21.77 -5.02
N TYR A 2 -10.93 -20.44 -4.97
CA TYR A 2 -9.70 -19.70 -5.27
C TYR A 2 -8.75 -19.82 -4.08
N LEU A 3 -7.99 -20.91 -4.04
CA LEU A 3 -6.74 -20.96 -3.28
C LEU A 3 -5.75 -20.10 -4.06
N SER A 4 -5.60 -18.83 -3.66
CA SER A 4 -4.53 -17.97 -4.17
C SER A 4 -3.20 -18.63 -3.80
N ASN A 5 -2.50 -19.18 -4.80
CA ASN A 5 -1.14 -19.74 -4.71
C ASN A 5 -0.07 -18.66 -4.41
N ASP A 6 -0.46 -17.53 -3.83
CA ASP A 6 0.46 -16.49 -3.47
C ASP A 6 1.18 -16.94 -2.20
N ASN A 7 2.51 -17.07 -2.23
CA ASN A 7 3.26 -17.44 -1.02
C ASN A 7 3.24 -16.25 -0.07
N VAL A 8 2.15 -16.12 0.69
CA VAL A 8 2.01 -15.12 1.74
C VAL A 8 3.02 -15.44 2.84
N LYS A 9 4.00 -14.56 3.01
CA LYS A 9 5.03 -14.67 4.06
C LYS A 9 4.54 -14.13 5.39
N GLU A 10 3.72 -13.09 5.35
CA GLU A 10 3.28 -12.35 6.53
C GLU A 10 1.91 -11.71 6.27
N THR A 11 1.07 -11.58 7.29
CA THR A 11 -0.18 -10.82 7.25
C THR A 11 -0.25 -9.88 8.44
N LEU A 12 -0.56 -8.61 8.18
CA LEU A 12 -0.55 -7.52 9.16
C LEU A 12 -1.78 -6.64 9.00
N THR A 13 -2.20 -5.99 10.09
CA THR A 13 -3.12 -4.85 10.03
C THR A 13 -2.33 -3.56 10.07
N MET A 14 -2.59 -2.66 9.13
CA MET A 14 -1.91 -1.36 9.01
C MET A 14 -2.91 -0.24 8.81
N SER A 15 -2.52 0.99 9.14
CA SER A 15 -3.27 2.17 8.71
C SER A 15 -2.86 2.50 7.27
N ALA A 16 -3.80 2.84 6.41
CA ALA A 16 -3.49 3.30 5.06
C ALA A 16 -4.17 4.63 4.77
N THR A 17 -3.47 5.43 3.98
CA THR A 17 -3.99 6.60 3.29
C THR A 17 -3.71 6.46 1.80
N ALA A 18 -4.36 7.29 1.00
CA ALA A 18 -4.23 7.28 -0.44
C ALA A 18 -3.89 8.66 -0.97
N TYR A 19 -3.07 8.73 -2.01
CA TYR A 19 -2.71 9.98 -2.67
C TYR A 19 -2.57 9.79 -4.18
N ASP A 20 -2.78 10.89 -4.90
CA ASP A 20 -2.54 10.93 -6.34
C ASP A 20 -1.10 11.42 -6.62
N PRO A 21 -0.18 10.53 -7.04
CA PRO A 21 1.18 10.93 -7.38
C PRO A 21 1.25 11.91 -8.57
N VAL A 22 0.25 11.93 -9.46
CA VAL A 22 0.23 12.84 -10.62
C VAL A 22 -0.03 14.28 -10.17
N VAL A 23 -0.86 14.47 -9.14
CA VAL A 23 -1.10 15.80 -8.53
C VAL A 23 0.17 16.36 -7.89
N LEU A 24 1.08 15.48 -7.44
CA LEU A 24 2.40 15.85 -6.91
C LEU A 24 3.48 15.95 -8.00
N GLY A 25 3.12 15.81 -9.28
CA GLY A 25 4.05 15.88 -10.41
C GLY A 25 4.96 14.65 -10.56
N SER A 26 4.63 13.52 -9.95
CA SER A 26 5.43 12.29 -9.99
C SER A 26 5.01 11.37 -11.14
N ASN A 27 6.01 10.84 -11.86
CA ASN A 27 5.84 9.82 -12.92
C ASN A 27 5.90 8.38 -12.38
N MET A 28 5.78 8.14 -11.08
CA MET A 28 5.87 6.79 -10.48
C MET A 28 4.78 5.83 -10.92
N GLY A 29 3.65 6.33 -11.45
CA GLY A 29 2.47 5.52 -11.75
C GLY A 29 1.71 5.08 -10.49
N TYR A 30 0.69 4.24 -10.67
CA TYR A 30 -0.25 3.85 -9.59
C TYR A 30 -0.03 2.42 -9.05
N SER A 31 1.04 1.74 -9.47
CA SER A 31 1.43 0.41 -8.98
C SER A 31 2.31 0.48 -7.71
N GLY A 32 2.73 1.68 -7.32
CA GLY A 32 3.57 1.93 -6.17
C GLY A 32 2.81 2.07 -4.85
N VAL A 33 3.53 1.85 -3.75
CA VAL A 33 3.10 2.18 -2.39
C VAL A 33 4.30 2.71 -1.61
N ALA A 34 4.06 3.76 -0.83
CA ALA A 34 5.04 4.26 0.11
C ALA A 34 4.87 3.54 1.45
N ALA A 35 5.98 3.03 2.00
CA ALA A 35 6.00 2.31 3.26
C ALA A 35 7.30 2.61 4.02
N ASN A 36 7.38 2.22 5.29
CA ASN A 36 8.65 2.26 6.02
C ASN A 36 9.62 1.21 5.46
N LEU A 37 10.73 1.67 4.86
CA LEU A 37 11.69 0.81 4.18
C LEU A 37 12.48 -0.13 5.09
N SER A 38 12.58 0.17 6.39
CA SER A 38 13.16 -0.75 7.37
C SER A 38 12.24 -1.93 7.67
N LYS A 39 10.92 -1.76 7.47
CA LYS A 39 9.92 -2.82 7.65
C LYS A 39 9.61 -3.55 6.34
N PHE A 40 9.43 -2.80 5.26
CA PHE A 40 9.20 -3.32 3.92
C PHE A 40 10.24 -2.74 2.96
N PRO A 41 11.32 -3.48 2.66
CA PRO A 41 12.32 -3.03 1.71
C PRO A 41 11.74 -2.69 0.33
N LYS A 42 12.44 -1.86 -0.44
CA LYS A 42 12.04 -1.59 -1.82
C LYS A 42 11.98 -2.88 -2.63
N GLY A 43 10.94 -3.03 -3.44
CA GLY A 43 10.65 -4.24 -4.21
C GLY A 43 9.74 -5.24 -3.49
N THR A 44 9.45 -5.07 -2.19
CA THR A 44 8.48 -5.92 -1.50
C THR A 44 7.11 -5.82 -2.17
N HIS A 45 6.53 -6.98 -2.51
CA HIS A 45 5.19 -7.07 -3.06
C HIS A 45 4.17 -7.17 -1.92
N LEU A 46 3.27 -6.21 -1.85
CA LEU A 46 2.21 -6.12 -0.87
C LEU A 46 0.87 -6.30 -1.54
N ARG A 47 0.06 -7.23 -1.03
CA ARG A 47 -1.36 -7.28 -1.31
C ARG A 47 -2.11 -6.60 -0.18
N ILE A 48 -2.83 -5.53 -0.51
CA ILE A 48 -3.53 -4.69 0.46
C ILE A 48 -5.03 -4.89 0.25
N THR A 49 -5.76 -5.26 1.30
CA THR A 49 -7.21 -5.38 1.29
C THR A 49 -7.82 -4.30 2.16
N ASP A 50 -8.69 -3.47 1.57
CA ASP A 50 -9.37 -2.40 2.27
C ASP A 50 -10.59 -2.88 3.08
N GLY A 51 -11.19 -1.97 3.86
CA GLY A 51 -12.38 -2.27 4.65
C GLY A 51 -13.64 -2.56 3.83
N SER A 52 -13.63 -2.27 2.52
CA SER A 52 -14.70 -2.62 1.59
C SER A 52 -14.47 -3.98 0.90
N GLY A 53 -13.33 -4.64 1.17
CA GLY A 53 -12.94 -5.90 0.56
C GLY A 53 -12.25 -5.77 -0.81
N ASN A 54 -11.93 -4.55 -1.26
CA ASN A 54 -11.14 -4.37 -2.47
C ASN A 54 -9.68 -4.71 -2.20
N THR A 55 -9.04 -5.36 -3.17
CA THR A 55 -7.65 -5.78 -3.07
C THR A 55 -6.77 -5.03 -4.07
N TYR A 56 -5.60 -4.61 -3.60
CA TYR A 56 -4.60 -3.85 -4.35
C TYR A 56 -3.24 -4.52 -4.24
N ASP A 57 -2.72 -5.04 -5.33
CA ASP A 57 -1.34 -5.50 -5.44
C ASP A 57 -0.43 -4.30 -5.74
N ARG A 58 0.57 -4.07 -4.88
CA ARG A 58 1.46 -2.90 -4.92
C ARG A 58 2.90 -3.28 -4.60
N VAL A 59 3.84 -2.63 -5.27
CA VAL A 59 5.27 -2.81 -4.99
C VAL A 59 5.77 -1.62 -4.18
N VAL A 60 6.45 -1.90 -3.07
CA VAL A 60 7.10 -0.84 -2.27
C VAL A 60 8.20 -0.21 -3.10
N ASN A 61 8.03 1.05 -3.47
CA ASN A 61 8.98 1.78 -4.30
C ASN A 61 9.27 3.18 -3.76
N ASP A 62 8.50 3.65 -2.77
CA ASP A 62 8.63 4.97 -2.16
C ASP A 62 8.68 4.92 -0.62
N THR A 63 9.03 6.04 0.01
CA THR A 63 8.89 6.26 1.44
C THR A 63 8.41 7.69 1.70
N GLY A 64 7.47 7.86 2.63
CA GLY A 64 7.04 9.17 3.07
C GLY A 64 7.64 9.56 4.42
N LEU A 65 7.61 10.85 4.76
CA LEU A 65 8.03 11.33 6.08
C LEU A 65 7.21 10.69 7.23
N PHE A 66 5.95 10.31 6.95
CA PHE A 66 5.08 9.61 7.91
C PHE A 66 5.70 8.29 8.39
N ALA A 67 6.50 7.63 7.55
CA ALA A 67 7.03 6.30 7.84
C ALA A 67 7.97 6.30 9.06
N TYR A 68 8.64 7.43 9.32
CA TYR A 68 9.55 7.58 10.46
C TYR A 68 8.81 7.71 11.80
N SER A 69 7.60 8.28 11.80
CA SER A 69 6.79 8.46 13.00
C SER A 69 5.74 7.36 13.18
N ASN A 70 5.33 6.71 12.09
CA ASN A 70 4.38 5.61 12.09
C ASN A 70 4.79 4.51 11.09
N PRO A 71 5.61 3.54 11.50
CA PRO A 71 6.07 2.45 10.63
C PRO A 71 4.94 1.48 10.23
N ASN A 72 3.77 1.57 10.86
CA ASN A 72 2.58 0.76 10.55
C ASN A 72 1.56 1.52 9.69
N GLN A 73 2.02 2.53 8.93
CA GLN A 73 1.23 3.23 7.92
C GLN A 73 1.71 2.91 6.50
N LEU A 74 0.78 2.89 5.54
CA LEU A 74 1.03 2.87 4.10
C LEU A 74 0.41 4.10 3.44
N ASP A 75 1.07 4.66 2.42
CA ASP A 75 0.48 5.63 1.50
C ASP A 75 0.40 5.00 0.10
N ILE A 76 -0.83 4.73 -0.34
CA ILE A 76 -1.10 4.02 -1.60
C ILE A 76 -1.26 5.03 -2.72
N ALA A 77 -0.51 4.84 -3.81
CA ALA A 77 -0.68 5.63 -5.02
C ALA A 77 -1.96 5.20 -5.76
N MET A 78 -2.89 6.14 -5.96
CA MET A 78 -4.10 5.94 -6.75
C MET A 78 -4.65 7.27 -7.32
N PRO A 79 -5.41 7.26 -8.43
CA PRO A 79 -6.03 8.48 -8.96
C PRO A 79 -6.87 9.22 -7.92
N ASN A 80 -6.92 10.54 -8.00
CA ASN A 80 -7.59 11.39 -7.01
C ASN A 80 -9.05 10.98 -6.71
N SER A 81 -9.80 10.55 -7.74
CA SER A 81 -11.18 10.06 -7.56
C SER A 81 -11.27 8.81 -6.68
N GLN A 82 -10.28 7.92 -6.75
CA GLN A 82 -10.18 6.74 -5.89
C GLN A 82 -9.62 7.09 -4.52
N ALA A 83 -8.64 7.99 -4.44
CA ALA A 83 -8.06 8.42 -3.17
C ALA A 83 -9.10 9.06 -2.23
N LEU A 84 -10.00 9.89 -2.78
CA LEU A 84 -11.10 10.50 -2.04
C LEU A 84 -12.09 9.46 -1.47
N GLN A 85 -12.33 8.37 -2.21
CA GLN A 85 -13.19 7.29 -1.75
C GLN A 85 -12.51 6.38 -0.72
N PHE A 86 -11.20 6.17 -0.87
CA PHE A 86 -10.43 5.32 0.02
C PHE A 86 -10.30 5.92 1.42
N GLY A 87 -10.06 7.23 1.52
CA GLY A 87 -9.90 7.92 2.81
C GLY A 87 -8.80 7.34 3.69
N ARG A 88 -8.78 7.70 4.98
CA ARG A 88 -7.91 7.02 5.96
C ARG A 88 -8.65 5.85 6.58
N GLN A 89 -8.07 4.66 6.51
CA GLN A 89 -8.68 3.45 7.09
C GLN A 89 -7.63 2.45 7.56
N ASN A 90 -8.08 1.39 8.24
CA ASN A 90 -7.26 0.23 8.51
C ASN A 90 -7.41 -0.77 7.36
N VAL A 91 -6.31 -1.41 6.99
CA VAL A 91 -6.23 -2.37 5.90
C VAL A 91 -5.52 -3.63 6.36
N THR A 92 -5.83 -4.74 5.71
CA THR A 92 -5.06 -5.98 5.82
C THR A 92 -3.97 -5.98 4.77
N VAL A 93 -2.74 -6.24 5.17
CA VAL A 93 -1.56 -6.25 4.29
C VAL A 93 -0.96 -7.64 4.33
N GLN A 94 -0.78 -8.23 3.15
CA GLN A 94 -0.11 -9.51 2.97
C GLN A 94 1.20 -9.29 2.22
N VAL A 95 2.30 -9.78 2.77
CA VAL A 95 3.61 -9.76 2.09
C VAL A 95 3.70 -10.98 1.19
N ILE A 96 3.87 -10.78 -0.11
CA ILE A 96 3.89 -11.84 -1.12
C ILE A 96 5.34 -12.13 -1.53
N GLY A 97 5.72 -13.42 -1.64
CA GLY A 97 7.04 -13.83 -2.15
C GLY A 97 7.16 -15.31 -2.49
#